data_AF-A0A5K1F1E0-F1
#
_entry.id   AF-A0A5K1F1E0-F1
#
_cell.length_a   1.000
_cell.length_b   1.000
_cell.length_c   1.000
_cell.angle_alpha   90.00
_cell.angle_beta   90.00
_cell.angle_gamma   90.00
#
_symmetry.space_group_name_H-M   'P 1'
#
loop_
_entity.id
_entity.type
_entity.pdbx_description
1 polymer ?
#
loop_
_entity_poly.entity_id
_entity_poly.type
_entity_poly.pdbx_seq_one_letter_code
_entity_poly.pdbx_strand_id
1 'polypeptide(L)'
;VHKELDDLRDKLQPLMMKYRKEKERVDELRRLKQKREELMFALQEAERRMDLARAADLRYGGLQEIDASIAKLEGSTDENLMLTETVGPEHIAE
;
A
#
# COMPACT_ATOMS: atom_id res chain seq x y z
N VAL A 1 16.05 -30.13 23.36
CA VAL A 1 16.91 -28.98 22.98
C VAL A 1 17.15 -28.85 21.47
N HIS A 2 17.93 -29.71 20.78
CA HIS A 2 18.14 -29.55 19.31
C HIS A 2 16.84 -29.72 18.51
N LYS A 3 16.05 -30.75 18.79
CA LYS A 3 14.73 -30.95 18.16
C LYS A 3 13.77 -29.77 18.36
N GLU A 4 13.71 -29.21 19.56
CA GLU A 4 12.83 -28.06 19.85
C GLU A 4 13.26 -26.80 19.10
N LEU A 5 14.56 -26.61 18.85
CA LEU A 5 15.08 -25.51 18.04
C LEU A 5 14.74 -25.66 16.55
N ASP A 6 14.84 -26.89 16.04
CA ASP A 6 14.49 -27.19 14.64
C ASP A 6 12.97 -27.06 14.43
N ASP A 7 12.14 -27.59 15.34
CA ASP A 7 10.68 -27.43 15.32
C ASP A 7 10.25 -25.96 15.38
N LEU A 8 10.99 -25.11 16.11
CA LEU A 8 10.72 -23.67 16.18
C LEU A 8 11.10 -22.96 14.87
N ARG A 9 12.22 -23.35 14.26
CA ARG A 9 12.67 -22.82 12.96
C ARG A 9 11.69 -23.15 11.84
N ASP A 10 11.16 -24.37 11.82
CA ASP A 10 10.18 -24.82 10.83
C ASP A 10 8.86 -24.03 10.93
N LYS A 11 8.48 -23.60 12.14
CA LYS A 11 7.31 -22.73 12.37
C LYS A 11 7.58 -21.25 12.06
N LEU A 12 8.81 -20.78 12.26
CA LEU A 12 9.23 -19.40 12.02
C LEU A 12 9.35 -19.08 10.52
N GLN A 13 9.86 -20.02 9.72
CA GLN A 13 10.04 -19.82 8.27
C GLN A 13 8.77 -19.36 7.54
N PRO A 14 7.61 -20.04 7.66
CA PRO A 14 6.38 -19.61 6.99
C PRO A 14 5.89 -18.25 7.50
N LEU A 15 6.11 -17.95 8.78
CA LEU A 15 5.74 -16.67 9.37
C LEU A 15 6.57 -15.53 8.79
N MET A 16 7.89 -15.73 8.69
CA MET A 16 8.80 -14.77 8.09
C MET A 16 8.49 -14.54 6.60
N MET A 17 8.11 -15.59 5.87
CA MET A 17 7.69 -15.46 4.47
C MET A 17 6.41 -14.65 4.33
N LYS A 18 5.40 -14.89 5.18
CA LYS A 18 4.18 -14.08 5.24
C LYS A 18 4.49 -12.62 5.53
N TYR A 19 5.29 -12.36 6.57
CA TYR A 19 5.71 -11.01 6.95
C TYR A 19 6.43 -10.27 5.80
N ARG A 20 7.37 -10.93 5.11
CA ARG A 20 8.07 -10.31 3.98
C ARG A 20 7.13 -9.94 2.84
N LYS A 21 6.22 -10.85 2.47
CA LYS A 21 5.22 -10.61 1.42
C LYS A 21 4.29 -9.46 1.79
N GLU A 22 3.84 -9.42 3.04
CA GLU A 22 3.01 -8.32 3.53
C GLU A 22 3.75 -6.99 3.58
N LYS A 23 5.02 -7.00 4.02
CA LYS A 23 5.87 -5.80 4.01
C LYS A 23 6.05 -5.25 2.59
N GLU A 24 6.35 -6.11 1.62
CA GLU A 24 6.46 -5.71 0.22
C GLU A 24 5.16 -5.08 -0.31
N ARG A 25 4.01 -5.66 0.04
CA ARG A 25 2.70 -5.12 -0.32
C ARG A 25 2.44 -3.75 0.32
N VAL A 26 2.78 -3.57 1.60
CA VAL A 26 2.66 -2.28 2.28
C VAL A 26 3.60 -1.23 1.67
N ASP A 27 4.86 -1.61 1.40
CA ASP A 27 5.82 -0.72 0.76
C ASP A 27 5.36 -0.30 -0.66
N GLU A 28 4.74 -1.20 -1.41
CA GLU A 28 4.13 -0.89 -2.71
C GLU A 28 2.93 0.06 -2.58
N LEU A 29 2.03 -0.20 -1.62
CA LEU A 29 0.87 0.64 -1.35
C LEU A 29 1.31 2.07 -0.99
N ARG A 30 2.33 2.21 -0.13
CA ARG A 30 2.91 3.49 0.25
C ARG A 30 3.45 4.26 -0.96
N ARG A 31 4.16 3.57 -1.86
CA ARG A 31 4.68 4.17 -3.10
C ARG A 31 3.56 4.65 -4.02
N LEU A 32 2.48 3.88 -4.14
CA LEU A 32 1.34 4.29 -4.96
C LEU A 32 0.61 5.49 -4.38
N LYS A 33 0.42 5.55 -3.05
CA LYS A 33 -0.15 6.72 -2.36
C LYS A 33 0.70 7.96 -2.57
N GLN A 34 2.03 7.84 -2.46
CA GLN A 34 2.94 8.95 -2.75
C GLN A 34 2.83 9.43 -4.22
N LYS A 35 2.80 8.50 -5.18
CA LYS A 35 2.63 8.84 -6.60
C LYS A 35 1.27 9.51 -6.87
N ARG A 36 0.22 9.08 -6.16
CA ARG A 36 -1.11 9.73 -6.21
C ARG A 36 -1.02 11.19 -5.77
N GLU A 37 -0.34 11.47 -4.67
CA GLU A 37 -0.14 12.84 -4.17
C GLU A 37 0.62 13.69 -5.19
N GLU A 38 1.68 13.15 -5.80
CA GLU A 38 2.42 13.83 -6.88
C GLU A 38 1.51 14.19 -8.08
N LEU A 39 0.65 13.26 -8.51
CA LEU A 39 -0.31 13.53 -9.58
C LEU A 39 -1.36 14.58 -9.18
N MET A 40 -1.80 14.57 -7.92
CA MET A 40 -2.71 15.58 -7.39
C MET A 40 -2.08 16.98 -7.40
N PHE A 41 -0.81 17.10 -7.01
CA PHE A 41 -0.08 18.36 -7.12
C PHE A 41 0.07 18.81 -8.58
N ALA A 42 0.41 17.89 -9.49
CA ALA A 42 0.49 18.20 -10.91
C ALA A 42 -0.85 18.65 -11.51
N LEU A 43 -1.96 18.05 -11.04
CA LEU A 43 -3.31 18.44 -11.44
C LEU A 43 -3.63 19.86 -10.96
N GLN A 44 -3.38 20.17 -9.68
CA GLN A 44 -3.59 21.51 -9.14
C GLN A 44 -2.78 22.57 -9.89
N GLU A 45 -1.54 22.25 -10.26
CA GLU A 45 -0.69 23.16 -11.04
C GLU A 45 -1.22 23.35 -12.47
N ALA A 46 -1.69 22.28 -13.12
CA ALA A 46 -2.32 22.37 -14.44
C ALA A 46 -3.61 23.22 -14.41
N GLU A 47 -4.44 23.04 -13.38
CA GLU A 47 -5.66 23.84 -13.16
C GLU A 47 -5.32 25.33 -12.96
N ARG A 48 -4.30 25.64 -12.15
CA ARG A 48 -3.83 27.03 -11.93
C ARG A 48 -3.34 27.70 -13.21
N ARG A 49 -2.72 26.93 -14.11
CA ARG A 49 -2.23 27.42 -15.42
C ARG A 49 -3.31 27.46 -16.49
N MET A 50 -4.55 27.07 -16.18
CA MET A 50 -5.63 26.87 -17.15
C MET A 50 -5.27 25.88 -18.28
N ASP A 51 -4.37 24.93 -18.00
CA ASP A 51 -4.04 23.83 -18.91
C ASP A 51 -5.07 22.71 -18.74
N LEU A 52 -6.26 22.92 -19.33
CA LEU A 52 -7.42 22.05 -19.17
C LEU A 52 -7.21 20.67 -19.82
N ALA A 53 -6.43 20.59 -20.90
CA ALA A 53 -6.11 19.33 -21.55
C ALA A 53 -5.29 18.44 -20.61
N ARG A 54 -4.21 19.00 -20.05
CA ARG A 54 -3.37 18.27 -19.09
C ARG A 54 -4.12 17.93 -17.80
N ALA A 55 -4.98 18.83 -17.32
CA ALA A 55 -5.81 18.56 -16.15
C ALA A 55 -6.76 17.38 -16.39
N ALA A 56 -7.38 17.30 -17.58
CA ALA A 56 -8.24 16.17 -17.94
C ALA A 56 -7.45 14.85 -18.02
N ASP A 57 -6.27 14.85 -18.66
CA ASP A 57 -5.42 13.66 -18.78
C ASP A 57 -4.97 13.14 -17.41
N LEU A 58 -4.59 14.04 -16.51
CA LEU A 58 -4.20 13.68 -15.14
C LEU A 58 -5.38 13.14 -14.34
N ARG A 59 -6.56 13.77 -14.45
CA ARG A 59 -7.74 13.42 -13.66
C ARG A 59 -8.40 12.13 -14.12
N TYR A 60 -8.51 11.91 -15.42
CA TYR A 60 -9.22 10.75 -16.00
C TYR A 60 -8.30 9.62 -16.44
N GLY A 61 -7.01 9.88 -16.64
CA GLY A 61 -6.01 8.84 -16.89
C GLY A 61 -5.25 8.49 -15.63
N GLY A 62 -4.19 9.25 -15.35
CA GLY A 62 -3.20 8.87 -14.35
C GLY A 62 -3.76 8.68 -12.93
N LEU A 63 -4.65 9.56 -12.48
CA LEU A 63 -5.22 9.46 -11.13
C LEU A 63 -6.18 8.28 -11.00
N GLN A 64 -7.01 8.00 -12.02
CA GLN A 64 -7.92 6.85 -12.01
C GLN A 64 -7.17 5.52 -12.01
N GLU A 65 -6.10 5.42 -12.80
CA GLU A 65 -5.25 4.22 -12.84
C GLU A 65 -4.56 3.95 -11.50
N ILE A 66 -4.04 4.99 -10.85
CA ILE A 66 -3.43 4.87 -9.53
C ILE A 66 -4.47 4.51 -8.47
N ASP A 67 -5.64 5.16 -8.48
CA ASP A 67 -6.72 4.87 -7.54
C ASP A 67 -7.22 3.43 -7.68
N ALA A 68 -7.36 2.93 -8.91
CA ALA A 68 -7.70 1.53 -9.16
C ALA A 68 -6.61 0.56 -8.68
N SER A 69 -5.33 0.92 -8.84
CA SER A 69 -4.20 0.10 -8.38
C SER A 69 -4.14 0.03 -6.85
N ILE A 70 -4.36 1.16 -6.17
CA ILE A 70 -4.49 1.25 -4.72
C ILE A 70 -5.66 0.40 -4.24
N ALA A 71 -6.85 0.57 -4.83
CA ALA A 71 -8.04 -0.18 -4.46
C ALA A 71 -7.86 -1.70 -4.63
N LYS A 72 -7.15 -2.14 -5.68
CA LYS A 72 -6.81 -3.56 -5.89
C LYS A 72 -5.85 -4.09 -4.82
N LEU A 73 -4.86 -3.29 -4.43
CA LEU A 73 -3.91 -3.65 -3.38
C LEU A 73 -4.51 -3.56 -1.98
N GLU A 74 -5.51 -2.75 -1.73
CA GLU A 74 -6.23 -2.70 -0.45
C GLU A 74 -7.33 -3.76 -0.36
N GLY A 75 -8.04 -4.04 -1.47
CA GLY A 75 -9.13 -5.02 -1.54
C GLY A 75 -8.68 -6.48 -1.54
N SER A 76 -7.39 -6.78 -1.75
CA SER A 76 -6.81 -8.12 -1.64
C SER A 76 -6.49 -8.54 -0.19
N THR A 77 -7.15 -7.91 0.78
CA THR A 77 -6.91 -8.15 2.20
C THR A 77 -7.54 -9.49 2.63
N ASP A 78 -6.68 -10.48 2.86
CA ASP A 78 -7.01 -11.69 3.61
C ASP A 78 -7.28 -11.30 5.09
N GLU A 79 -8.25 -11.95 5.74
CA GLU A 79 -8.64 -11.69 7.14
C GLU A 79 -7.53 -11.95 8.19
N ASN A 80 -6.32 -12.34 7.77
CA ASN A 80 -5.15 -12.64 8.63
C ASN A 80 -3.91 -11.82 8.23
N LEU A 81 -4.02 -10.50 8.16
CA LEU A 81 -2.87 -9.60 7.98
C LEU A 81 -2.07 -9.45 9.30
N MET A 82 -0.74 -9.60 9.23
CA MET A 82 0.18 -9.23 10.31
C MET A 82 0.51 -7.74 10.32
N LEU A 83 0.52 -7.12 9.14
CA LEU A 83 0.83 -5.71 8.95
C LEU A 83 -0.39 -4.96 8.45
N THR A 84 -0.73 -3.87 9.10
CA THR A 84 -1.79 -2.95 8.66
C THR A 84 -1.22 -1.54 8.56
N GLU A 85 -1.56 -0.84 7.48
CA GLU A 85 -1.18 0.57 7.29
C GLU A 85 -2.22 1.53 7.90
N THR A 86 -3.42 1.04 8.15
CA THR A 86 -4.51 1.78 8.78
C THR A 86 -4.42 1.63 10.29
N VAL A 87 -4.27 2.75 11.00
CA VAL A 87 -4.31 2.80 12.46
C VAL A 87 -5.72 2.45 12.95
N GLY A 88 -5.96 1.17 13.25
CA GLY A 88 -7.15 0.72 13.95
C GLY A 88 -7.21 1.20 15.41
N PRO A 89 -8.39 1.16 16.06
CA PRO A 89 -8.56 1.54 17.48
C PRO A 89 -7.59 0.82 18.42
N GLU A 90 -7.26 -0.43 18.09
CA GLU A 90 -6.29 -1.29 18.78
C GLU A 90 -4.86 -0.72 18.84
N HIS A 91 -4.50 0.20 17.93
CA HIS A 91 -3.19 0.86 17.90
C HIS A 91 -3.15 2.18 18.68
N ILE A 92 -4.29 2.66 19.18
CA ILE A 92 -4.42 3.94 19.90
C ILE A 92 -4.20 3.75 21.42
N ALA A 93 -4.03 2.50 21.88
CA ALA A 93 -3.81 2.18 23.28
C ALA A 93 -2.32 2.17 23.66
N GLU A 94 -1.70 3.36 23.72
CA GLU A 94 -0.57 3.68 24.61
C GLU A 94 -0.52 5.18 24.94
#